data_AF-A0A8M1MMS1-F1
#
_entry.id   AF-A0A8M1MMS1-F1
#
_cell.length_a   1.000
_cell.length_b   1.000
_cell.length_c   1.000
_cell.angle_alpha   90.00
_cell.angle_beta   90.00
_cell.angle_gamma   90.00
#
_symmetry.space_group_name_H-M   'P 1'
#
loop_
_entity.id
_entity.type
_entity.pdbx_description
1 polymer ?
#
loop_
_entity_poly.entity_id
_entity_poly.type
_entity_poly.pdbx_seq_one_letter_code
_entity_poly.pdbx_strand_id
1 'polypeptide(L)'
;MVPSGLLPGVCRTSPIALLLVCCLLPPGAQGQQFPLRLDVQSPVVPAGGSLLVNCSTDCPNPKLITLETSLSKEPVGNGLGWAAFQLSNVTSNSQVLCSGFCDGTQMTSSSNITVYRFPERVELLPLPRWQPVGENLTLRCQVAGGAPRDSLFVVLLRGEEELSRHPASGEPAEVEVTVPVLAGRDDHLANFSCRTDLDLRPQGLRLFQNISAPRQLRTFGFQGPILNLSEPSAPEGTAVIVTCLAGPRVQVTLEGLPAAAPGQPAQFQLNATERDDRRIFFCNASLEMDGKILHRNSSVQLRVLYGPKIDQAKCPQRLTWKDKTLNVLQCEARGNPDPQLHCFQESSGLEVPIGIPFLVRLNYSGTYSCKAASSQGTHTMTVVMNVRDRNSRAVTIVLGVLVVLGLVTIVAALLCVFSVQKRSDIYHVNQASTWLPLTSKQPEVATGEDPS
;
A
#
# COMPACT_ATOMS: atom_id res chain seq x y z
N MET A 1 6.05 10.54 -98.07
CA MET A 1 6.96 10.93 -99.17
C MET A 1 8.22 10.09 -99.05
N VAL A 2 8.44 9.25 -100.06
CA VAL A 2 9.69 8.51 -100.42
C VAL A 2 10.78 9.55 -100.79
N PRO A 3 12.12 9.29 -100.87
CA PRO A 3 12.90 8.04 -101.00
C PRO A 3 14.00 7.84 -99.92
N SER A 4 14.62 6.68 -99.69
CA SER A 4 15.19 5.58 -100.52
C SER A 4 16.59 5.84 -101.11
N GLY A 5 17.48 4.86 -100.89
CA GLY A 5 18.69 4.58 -101.69
C GLY A 5 19.88 4.19 -100.81
N LEU A 6 20.68 3.15 -101.05
CA LEU A 6 20.71 2.02 -101.97
C LEU A 6 21.92 1.16 -101.52
N LEU A 7 21.80 -0.18 -101.55
CA LEU A 7 22.89 -1.19 -101.47
C LEU A 7 23.86 -1.05 -102.68
N PRO A 8 24.99 -1.80 -102.86
CA PRO A 8 25.38 -3.10 -102.25
C PRO A 8 26.91 -3.33 -102.00
N GLY A 9 27.26 -4.50 -101.44
CA GLY A 9 28.34 -5.32 -102.04
C GLY A 9 29.50 -5.86 -101.18
N VAL A 10 29.47 -7.19 -100.97
CA VAL A 10 30.59 -8.16 -101.08
C VAL A 10 31.66 -8.17 -99.95
N CYS A 11 31.76 -9.18 -99.07
CA CYS A 11 32.19 -10.59 -99.16
C CYS A 11 33.68 -10.83 -98.79
N ARG A 12 33.88 -11.80 -97.88
CA ARG A 12 35.02 -12.71 -97.65
C ARG A 12 36.26 -12.32 -96.78
N THR A 13 36.32 -13.07 -95.68
CA THR A 13 37.44 -13.90 -95.13
C THR A 13 38.61 -13.28 -94.36
N SER A 14 38.66 -13.68 -93.06
CA SER A 14 39.81 -14.07 -92.19
C SER A 14 41.02 -13.13 -92.06
N PRO A 15 41.57 -12.91 -90.83
CA PRO A 15 42.31 -13.99 -90.18
C PRO A 15 42.21 -14.08 -88.64
N ILE A 16 42.34 -15.33 -88.21
CA ILE A 16 42.89 -15.85 -86.97
C ILE A 16 44.08 -14.98 -86.48
N ALA A 17 43.89 -14.18 -85.44
CA ALA A 17 44.96 -13.66 -84.56
C ALA A 17 44.38 -12.77 -83.46
N LEU A 18 43.88 -13.33 -82.33
CA LEU A 18 43.98 -12.74 -80.97
C LEU A 18 43.27 -13.55 -79.85
N LEU A 19 43.34 -14.89 -79.79
CA LEU A 19 42.65 -15.65 -78.71
C LEU A 19 43.42 -16.86 -78.17
N LEU A 20 44.75 -16.75 -78.02
CA LEU A 20 45.58 -17.84 -77.49
C LEU A 20 46.69 -17.36 -76.53
N VAL A 21 46.43 -16.36 -75.68
CA VAL A 21 47.32 -15.95 -74.58
C VAL A 21 46.53 -15.65 -73.31
N CYS A 22 45.76 -16.62 -72.81
CA CYS A 22 45.20 -16.56 -71.44
C CYS A 22 44.91 -17.92 -70.80
N CYS A 23 45.41 -19.03 -71.37
CA CYS A 23 45.11 -20.39 -70.87
C CYS A 23 46.34 -21.23 -70.55
N LEU A 24 47.49 -20.61 -70.29
CA LEU A 24 48.69 -21.30 -69.80
C LEU A 24 49.20 -20.63 -68.51
N LEU A 25 48.36 -20.61 -67.48
CA LEU A 25 48.85 -20.71 -66.11
C LEU A 25 48.46 -22.10 -65.64
N PRO A 26 49.42 -22.97 -65.28
CA PRO A 26 49.07 -24.23 -64.64
C PRO A 26 48.24 -23.91 -63.38
N PRO A 27 47.18 -24.67 -63.06
CA PRO A 27 46.60 -24.59 -61.73
C PRO A 27 47.75 -24.83 -60.76
N GLY A 28 48.09 -23.80 -59.97
CA GLY A 28 49.09 -23.92 -58.93
C GLY A 28 48.73 -25.14 -58.10
N ALA A 29 49.68 -26.07 -57.95
CA ALA A 29 49.52 -27.21 -57.09
C ALA A 29 49.09 -26.70 -55.71
N GLN A 30 47.84 -26.96 -55.32
CA GLN A 30 47.47 -26.80 -53.92
C GLN A 30 48.32 -27.82 -53.15
N GLY A 31 49.34 -27.33 -52.46
CA GLY A 31 50.15 -28.14 -51.58
C GLY A 31 49.22 -28.84 -50.58
N GLN A 32 49.21 -30.17 -50.60
CA GLN A 32 48.40 -30.95 -49.69
C GLN A 32 48.93 -30.72 -48.26
N GLN A 33 48.15 -30.01 -47.45
CA GLN A 33 48.54 -29.66 -46.08
C GLN A 33 48.21 -30.82 -45.14
N PHE A 34 49.23 -31.43 -44.54
CA PHE A 34 49.06 -32.50 -43.56
C PHE A 34 48.90 -31.90 -42.16
N PRO A 35 47.77 -32.11 -41.45
CA PRO A 35 47.59 -31.59 -40.11
C PRO A 35 48.33 -32.44 -39.07
N LEU A 36 48.70 -31.81 -37.96
CA LEU A 36 49.16 -32.48 -36.75
C LEU A 36 47.96 -32.66 -35.80
N ARG A 37 47.60 -33.91 -35.51
CA ARG A 37 46.54 -34.27 -34.57
C ARG A 37 47.15 -34.41 -33.18
N LEU A 38 46.62 -33.65 -32.23
CA LEU A 38 46.97 -33.74 -30.82
C LEU A 38 45.83 -34.45 -30.09
N ASP A 39 46.13 -35.60 -29.50
CA ASP A 39 45.20 -36.38 -28.68
C ASP A 39 45.65 -36.34 -27.21
N VAL A 40 44.79 -35.81 -26.35
CA VAL A 40 45.02 -35.74 -24.90
C VAL A 40 44.13 -36.76 -24.24
N GLN A 41 44.72 -37.76 -23.58
CA GLN A 41 43.95 -38.69 -22.77
C GLN A 41 43.39 -37.96 -21.56
N SER A 42 42.08 -37.76 -21.52
CA SER A 42 41.35 -37.05 -20.46
C SER A 42 41.89 -35.63 -20.23
N PRO A 43 41.48 -34.62 -21.02
CA PRO A 43 41.97 -33.24 -20.92
C PRO A 43 41.63 -32.55 -19.58
N VAL A 44 40.86 -33.21 -18.71
CA VAL A 44 40.53 -32.77 -17.35
C VAL A 44 41.05 -33.77 -16.33
N VAL A 45 41.97 -33.33 -15.48
CA VAL A 45 42.74 -34.19 -14.55
C VAL A 45 42.64 -33.66 -13.11
N PRO A 46 42.59 -34.51 -12.07
CA PRO A 46 42.68 -34.03 -10.70
C PRO A 46 44.06 -33.39 -10.45
N ALA A 47 44.12 -32.41 -9.54
CA ALA A 47 45.38 -31.76 -9.18
C ALA A 47 46.45 -32.76 -8.70
N GLY A 48 47.66 -32.66 -9.26
CA GLY A 48 48.77 -33.60 -9.01
C GLY A 48 48.70 -34.87 -9.86
N GLY A 49 47.67 -35.04 -10.68
CA GLY A 49 47.54 -36.18 -11.58
C GLY A 49 48.49 -36.15 -12.77
N SER A 50 48.37 -37.16 -13.61
CA SER A 50 49.22 -37.40 -14.77
C SER A 50 48.36 -37.80 -15.97
N LEU A 51 48.76 -37.42 -17.18
CA LEU A 51 48.02 -37.72 -18.41
C LEU A 51 48.95 -37.96 -19.59
N LEU A 52 48.47 -38.73 -20.57
CA LEU A 52 49.20 -39.03 -21.79
C LEU A 52 48.78 -38.09 -22.92
N VAL A 53 49.77 -37.57 -23.65
CA VAL A 53 49.56 -36.76 -24.86
C VAL A 53 50.20 -37.46 -26.04
N ASN A 54 49.44 -37.62 -27.13
CA ASN A 54 49.90 -38.21 -28.37
C ASN A 54 49.79 -37.20 -29.51
N CYS A 55 50.91 -36.89 -30.14
CA CYS A 55 50.98 -36.07 -31.35
C CYS A 55 51.11 -37.02 -32.55
N SER A 56 50.19 -36.97 -33.51
CA SER A 56 50.20 -37.83 -34.70
C SER A 56 49.93 -37.05 -35.98
N THR A 57 50.50 -37.48 -37.11
CA THR A 57 50.31 -36.85 -38.42
C THR A 57 50.36 -37.89 -39.54
N ASP A 58 49.61 -37.63 -40.60
CA ASP A 58 49.58 -38.46 -41.82
C ASP A 58 50.65 -38.00 -42.85
N CYS A 59 51.55 -37.09 -42.47
CA CYS A 59 52.64 -36.61 -43.33
C CYS A 59 53.58 -37.76 -43.74
N PRO A 60 53.98 -37.89 -45.02
CA PRO A 60 54.87 -38.95 -45.48
C PRO A 60 56.31 -38.80 -44.96
N ASN A 61 56.79 -37.57 -44.78
CA ASN A 61 58.15 -37.27 -44.28
C ASN A 61 58.13 -36.35 -43.05
N PRO A 62 57.61 -36.82 -41.91
CA PRO A 62 57.54 -36.02 -40.70
C PRO A 62 58.92 -35.93 -40.03
N LYS A 63 59.27 -34.74 -39.53
CA LYS A 63 60.51 -34.50 -38.76
C LYS A 63 60.21 -33.77 -37.45
N LEU A 64 60.92 -34.16 -36.39
CA LEU A 64 60.95 -33.50 -35.09
C LEU A 64 59.56 -33.28 -34.45
N ILE A 65 58.73 -34.32 -34.39
CA ILE A 65 57.47 -34.26 -33.63
C ILE A 65 57.80 -34.17 -32.14
N THR A 66 57.43 -33.06 -31.51
CA THR A 66 57.69 -32.78 -30.10
C THR A 66 56.49 -32.12 -29.43
N LEU A 67 56.45 -32.19 -28.10
CA LEU A 67 55.46 -31.53 -27.26
C LEU A 67 56.09 -30.34 -26.53
N GLU A 68 55.58 -29.15 -26.76
CA GLU A 68 55.94 -27.92 -26.07
C GLU A 68 54.96 -27.68 -24.91
N THR A 69 55.49 -27.59 -23.69
CA THR A 69 54.70 -27.37 -22.46
C THR A 69 55.60 -26.90 -21.32
N SER A 70 55.02 -26.21 -20.33
CA SER A 70 55.66 -25.88 -19.05
C SER A 70 55.61 -27.02 -18.03
N LEU A 71 54.85 -28.09 -18.31
CA LEU A 71 54.68 -29.23 -17.43
C LEU A 71 55.85 -30.21 -17.52
N SER A 72 56.09 -30.97 -16.45
CA SER A 72 57.05 -32.07 -16.46
C SER A 72 56.59 -33.13 -17.45
N LYS A 73 57.44 -33.48 -18.42
CA LYS A 73 57.16 -34.46 -19.47
C LYS A 73 58.24 -35.52 -19.54
N GLU A 74 57.82 -36.77 -19.78
CA GLU A 74 58.70 -37.88 -20.11
C GLU A 74 58.26 -38.51 -21.44
N PRO A 75 59.19 -38.85 -22.35
CA PRO A 75 58.85 -39.54 -23.59
C PRO A 75 58.44 -40.98 -23.29
N VAL A 76 57.28 -41.40 -23.80
CA VAL A 76 56.76 -42.76 -23.62
C VAL A 76 57.07 -43.64 -24.83
N GLY A 77 57.04 -43.05 -26.02
CA GLY A 77 57.34 -43.74 -27.27
C GLY A 77 57.25 -42.82 -28.48
N ASN A 78 57.84 -43.27 -29.59
CA ASN A 78 57.80 -42.57 -30.87
C ASN A 78 57.76 -43.55 -32.05
N GLY A 79 57.30 -43.07 -33.20
CA GLY A 79 57.32 -43.82 -34.45
C GLY A 79 57.30 -42.90 -35.67
N LEU A 80 57.16 -43.48 -36.86
CA LEU A 80 56.98 -42.71 -38.10
C LEU A 80 55.63 -41.97 -38.03
N GLY A 81 55.69 -40.65 -37.92
CA GLY A 81 54.50 -39.79 -37.90
C GLY A 81 53.82 -39.62 -36.54
N TRP A 82 54.36 -40.15 -35.45
CA TRP A 82 53.79 -39.91 -34.12
C TRP A 82 54.81 -39.91 -32.98
N ALA A 83 54.48 -39.21 -31.89
CA ALA A 83 55.24 -39.21 -30.63
C ALA A 83 54.30 -39.04 -29.44
N ALA A 84 54.55 -39.80 -28.37
CA ALA A 84 53.74 -39.78 -27.16
C ALA A 84 54.57 -39.40 -25.93
N PHE A 85 53.97 -38.57 -25.07
CA PHE A 85 54.59 -38.02 -23.87
C PHE A 85 53.66 -38.18 -22.68
N GLN A 86 54.22 -38.60 -21.54
CA GLN A 86 53.52 -38.64 -20.27
C GLN A 86 53.80 -37.34 -19.53
N LEU A 87 52.74 -36.62 -19.17
CA LEU A 87 52.81 -35.45 -18.30
C LEU A 87 52.53 -35.90 -16.87
N SER A 88 53.32 -35.42 -15.91
CA SER A 88 53.22 -35.79 -14.50
C SER A 88 53.10 -34.56 -13.60
N ASN A 89 52.47 -34.76 -12.43
CA ASN A 89 52.29 -33.75 -11.39
C ASN A 89 51.65 -32.44 -11.92
N VAL A 90 50.52 -32.57 -12.63
CA VAL A 90 49.83 -31.42 -13.22
C VAL A 90 49.02 -30.69 -12.14
N THR A 91 49.49 -29.52 -11.71
CA THR A 91 48.92 -28.77 -10.58
C THR A 91 48.08 -27.56 -11.01
N SER A 92 48.28 -27.00 -12.19
CA SER A 92 47.51 -25.84 -12.69
C SER A 92 47.03 -26.08 -14.10
N ASN A 93 46.02 -25.31 -14.52
CA ASN A 93 45.64 -25.24 -15.93
C ASN A 93 46.88 -24.92 -16.77
N SER A 94 47.00 -25.58 -17.91
CA SER A 94 48.15 -25.41 -18.80
C SER A 94 47.73 -25.63 -20.24
N GLN A 95 48.45 -25.03 -21.18
CA GLN A 95 48.29 -25.28 -22.60
C GLN A 95 49.46 -26.14 -23.08
N VAL A 96 49.14 -27.15 -23.88
CA VAL A 96 50.13 -28.00 -24.54
C VAL A 96 50.09 -27.79 -26.04
N LEU A 97 51.26 -27.81 -26.67
CA LEU A 97 51.40 -27.57 -28.10
C LEU A 97 52.25 -28.68 -28.72
N CYS A 98 51.67 -29.48 -29.59
CA CYS A 98 52.44 -30.35 -30.46
C CYS A 98 53.03 -29.52 -31.61
N SER A 99 54.30 -29.74 -31.91
CA SER A 99 55.06 -29.06 -32.96
C SER A 99 55.82 -30.09 -33.78
N GLY A 100 55.87 -29.93 -35.10
CA GLY A 100 56.61 -30.81 -36.00
C GLY A 100 56.76 -30.19 -37.39
N PHE A 101 57.52 -30.85 -38.27
CA PHE A 101 57.77 -30.38 -39.64
C PHE A 101 57.37 -31.45 -40.65
N CYS A 102 56.72 -31.03 -41.74
CA CYS A 102 56.43 -31.87 -42.90
C CYS A 102 57.05 -31.24 -44.14
N ASP A 103 57.99 -31.92 -44.77
CA ASP A 103 58.71 -31.44 -45.97
C ASP A 103 59.25 -29.99 -45.83
N GLY A 104 59.66 -29.61 -44.61
CA GLY A 104 60.17 -28.28 -44.28
C GLY A 104 59.13 -27.25 -43.81
N THR A 105 57.83 -27.55 -43.89
CA THR A 105 56.74 -26.70 -43.40
C THR A 105 56.40 -27.05 -41.95
N GLN A 106 56.31 -26.06 -41.06
CA GLN A 106 55.95 -26.28 -39.66
C GLN A 106 54.45 -26.59 -39.52
N MET A 107 54.15 -27.60 -38.71
CA MET A 107 52.80 -28.00 -38.31
C MET A 107 52.69 -27.88 -36.80
N THR A 108 51.60 -27.30 -36.33
CA THR A 108 51.35 -27.11 -34.89
C THR A 108 49.91 -27.44 -34.55
N SER A 109 49.68 -27.87 -33.32
CA SER A 109 48.35 -28.16 -32.79
C SER A 109 48.36 -28.00 -31.27
N SER A 110 47.38 -27.29 -30.70
CA SER A 110 47.33 -27.00 -29.27
C SER A 110 46.07 -27.51 -28.60
N SER A 111 46.17 -27.80 -27.31
CA SER A 111 45.04 -28.17 -26.47
C SER A 111 45.21 -27.65 -25.05
N ASN A 112 44.11 -27.42 -24.35
CA ASN A 112 44.10 -26.95 -22.97
C ASN A 112 43.90 -28.14 -22.03
N ILE A 113 44.72 -28.20 -20.98
CA ILE A 113 44.57 -29.12 -19.87
C ILE A 113 43.94 -28.34 -18.72
N THR A 114 42.80 -28.83 -18.23
CA THR A 114 42.12 -28.26 -17.06
C THR A 114 42.38 -29.13 -15.84
N VAL A 115 42.76 -28.49 -14.74
CA VAL A 115 42.94 -29.15 -13.44
C VAL A 115 41.72 -28.89 -12.58
N TYR A 116 41.15 -29.94 -12.00
CA TYR A 116 40.09 -29.80 -11.02
C TYR A 116 40.56 -30.12 -9.59
N ARG A 117 39.93 -29.45 -8.63
CA ARG A 117 40.12 -29.66 -7.19
C ARG A 117 38.75 -29.68 -6.53
N PHE A 118 38.60 -30.52 -5.51
CA PHE A 118 37.42 -30.46 -4.67
C PHE A 118 37.51 -29.28 -3.67
N PRO A 119 36.37 -28.71 -3.26
CA PRO A 119 36.34 -27.78 -2.13
C PRO A 119 36.90 -28.44 -0.86
N GLU A 120 37.79 -27.75 -0.17
CA GLU A 120 38.44 -28.22 1.07
C GLU A 120 37.55 -27.99 2.29
N ARG A 121 36.74 -26.91 2.27
CA ARG A 121 35.80 -26.56 3.33
C ARG A 121 34.48 -26.12 2.72
N VAL A 122 33.39 -26.67 3.22
CA VAL A 122 32.01 -26.25 2.90
C VAL A 122 31.27 -26.14 4.22
N GLU A 123 31.02 -24.91 4.67
CA GLU A 123 30.41 -24.66 5.97
C GLU A 123 29.29 -23.62 5.85
N LEU A 124 28.11 -23.98 6.35
CA LEU A 124 27.08 -22.99 6.66
C LEU A 124 27.48 -22.30 7.98
N LEU A 125 27.55 -20.97 7.98
CA LEU A 125 27.88 -20.21 9.19
C LEU A 125 26.75 -20.31 10.24
N PRO A 126 27.04 -20.03 11.54
CA PRO A 126 26.04 -20.12 12.60
C PRO A 126 24.78 -19.29 12.33
N LEU A 127 23.62 -19.94 12.51
CA LEU A 127 22.32 -19.27 12.50
C LEU A 127 22.11 -18.48 13.82
N PRO A 128 21.24 -17.46 13.83
CA PRO A 128 20.82 -16.83 15.07
C PRO A 128 20.22 -17.85 16.03
N ARG A 129 20.40 -17.66 17.34
CA ARG A 129 19.83 -18.58 18.35
C ARG A 129 18.30 -18.62 18.30
N TRP A 130 17.69 -17.48 17.99
CA TRP A 130 16.25 -17.30 17.83
C TRP A 130 15.96 -16.33 16.68
N GLN A 131 15.15 -16.76 15.71
CA GLN A 131 14.74 -15.96 14.55
C GLN A 131 13.26 -15.56 14.65
N PRO A 132 12.92 -14.27 14.53
CA PRO A 132 11.52 -13.85 14.51
C PRO A 132 10.78 -14.37 13.27
N VAL A 133 9.57 -14.88 13.46
CA VAL A 133 8.69 -15.27 12.35
C VAL A 133 8.29 -14.03 11.54
N GLY A 134 8.42 -14.11 10.22
CA GLY A 134 8.11 -13.03 9.27
C GLY A 134 9.27 -12.07 9.01
N GLU A 135 10.42 -12.23 9.68
CA GLU A 135 11.64 -11.49 9.38
C GLU A 135 12.58 -12.26 8.45
N ASN A 136 13.42 -11.51 7.73
CA ASN A 136 14.48 -12.06 6.91
C ASN A 136 15.53 -12.75 7.80
N LEU A 137 15.73 -14.04 7.56
CA LEU A 137 16.85 -14.86 7.98
C LEU A 137 17.96 -14.77 6.93
N THR A 138 19.18 -14.49 7.36
CA THR A 138 20.33 -14.46 6.47
C THR A 138 21.09 -15.77 6.58
N LEU A 139 21.16 -16.54 5.50
CA LEU A 139 22.00 -17.72 5.38
C LEU A 139 23.34 -17.32 4.78
N ARG A 140 24.44 -17.75 5.40
CA ARG A 140 25.80 -17.49 4.92
C ARG A 140 26.54 -18.80 4.74
N CYS A 141 26.96 -19.10 3.51
CA CYS A 141 27.78 -20.28 3.23
C CYS A 141 29.19 -19.86 2.86
N GLN A 142 30.17 -20.50 3.50
CA GLN A 142 31.59 -20.31 3.25
C GLN A 142 32.15 -21.55 2.52
N VAL A 143 32.74 -21.32 1.36
CA VAL A 143 33.37 -22.36 0.54
C VAL A 143 34.84 -22.02 0.29
N ALA A 144 35.74 -22.88 0.75
CA ALA A 144 37.18 -22.76 0.52
C ALA A 144 37.69 -23.81 -0.47
N GLY A 145 38.63 -23.42 -1.33
CA GLY A 145 39.14 -24.27 -2.41
C GLY A 145 38.09 -24.55 -3.49
N GLY A 146 38.35 -25.56 -4.33
CA GLY A 146 37.51 -25.93 -5.46
C GLY A 146 37.92 -25.24 -6.77
N ALA A 147 38.11 -26.04 -7.82
CA ALA A 147 38.43 -25.57 -9.17
C ALA A 147 37.91 -26.58 -10.22
N PRO A 148 37.57 -26.15 -11.45
CA PRO A 148 37.49 -24.77 -11.93
C PRO A 148 36.30 -24.00 -11.34
N ARG A 149 36.46 -22.68 -11.13
CA ARG A 149 35.44 -21.82 -10.49
C ARG A 149 34.18 -21.65 -11.34
N ASP A 150 34.34 -21.54 -12.65
CA ASP A 150 33.21 -21.39 -13.60
C ASP A 150 32.30 -22.63 -13.68
N SER A 151 32.75 -23.76 -13.14
CA SER A 151 31.98 -25.01 -13.05
C SER A 151 31.59 -25.36 -11.62
N LEU A 152 31.85 -24.47 -10.65
CA LEU A 152 31.54 -24.67 -9.24
C LEU A 152 30.38 -23.77 -8.81
N PHE A 153 29.33 -24.39 -8.28
CA PHE A 153 28.15 -23.70 -7.77
C PHE A 153 27.96 -23.95 -6.27
N VAL A 154 27.41 -22.96 -5.59
CA VAL A 154 26.99 -23.02 -4.19
C VAL A 154 25.46 -22.98 -4.15
N VAL A 155 24.88 -24.00 -3.53
CA VAL A 155 23.43 -24.20 -3.42
C VAL A 155 23.05 -24.14 -1.94
N LEU A 156 22.13 -23.24 -1.59
CA LEU A 156 21.58 -23.17 -0.24
C LEU A 156 20.30 -24.00 -0.17
N LEU A 157 20.21 -24.81 0.88
CA LEU A 157 19.17 -25.82 1.03
C LEU A 157 18.34 -25.58 2.29
N ARG A 158 17.04 -25.87 2.19
CA ARG A 158 16.12 -26.10 3.31
C ARG A 158 15.67 -27.56 3.25
N GLY A 159 16.24 -28.40 4.10
CA GLY A 159 16.14 -29.86 3.93
C GLY A 159 16.67 -30.27 2.56
N GLU A 160 15.80 -30.78 1.70
CA GLU A 160 16.10 -31.16 0.31
C GLU A 160 15.75 -30.07 -0.71
N GLU A 161 15.07 -29.00 -0.29
CA GLU A 161 14.62 -27.93 -1.18
C GLU A 161 15.76 -26.96 -1.51
N GLU A 162 15.99 -26.71 -2.80
CA GLU A 162 16.91 -25.68 -3.26
C GLU A 162 16.30 -24.29 -3.13
N LEU A 163 16.83 -23.50 -2.19
CA LEU A 163 16.40 -22.13 -1.98
C LEU A 163 17.03 -21.18 -3.01
N SER A 164 18.30 -21.42 -3.32
CA SER A 164 19.06 -20.59 -4.27
C SER A 164 20.31 -21.30 -4.74
N ARG A 165 20.81 -20.86 -5.91
CA ARG A 165 22.03 -21.37 -6.53
C ARG A 165 22.87 -20.20 -7.06
N HIS A 166 24.13 -20.14 -6.67
CA HIS A 166 25.05 -19.07 -7.01
C HIS A 166 26.36 -19.63 -7.57
N PRO A 167 27.01 -18.98 -8.55
CA PRO A 167 28.35 -19.36 -8.96
C PRO A 167 29.33 -19.10 -7.81
N ALA A 168 30.31 -19.98 -7.62
CA ALA A 168 31.39 -19.77 -6.68
C ALA A 168 32.38 -18.75 -7.26
N SER A 169 32.11 -17.45 -7.05
CA SER A 169 32.95 -16.35 -7.53
C SER A 169 33.92 -15.87 -6.45
N GLY A 170 35.20 -15.72 -6.79
CA GLY A 170 36.26 -15.31 -5.87
C GLY A 170 37.58 -16.01 -6.19
N GLU A 171 38.64 -15.22 -6.36
CA GLU A 171 40.01 -15.72 -6.56
C GLU A 171 40.99 -14.75 -5.87
N PRO A 172 41.81 -15.18 -4.87
CA PRO A 172 41.98 -16.53 -4.33
C PRO A 172 40.89 -17.00 -3.35
N ALA A 173 41.07 -18.20 -2.80
CA ALA A 173 40.02 -19.15 -2.44
C ALA A 173 39.24 -18.88 -1.13
N GLU A 174 38.19 -18.07 -1.21
CA GLU A 174 37.08 -18.08 -0.27
C GLU A 174 35.85 -17.43 -0.92
N VAL A 175 34.69 -18.10 -0.86
CA VAL A 175 33.43 -17.53 -1.35
C VAL A 175 32.42 -17.53 -0.21
N GLU A 176 31.93 -16.35 0.15
CA GLU A 176 30.81 -16.16 1.07
C GLU A 176 29.54 -15.83 0.28
N VAL A 177 28.55 -16.72 0.34
CA VAL A 177 27.25 -16.50 -0.29
C VAL A 177 26.21 -16.16 0.77
N THR A 178 25.57 -15.01 0.62
CA THR A 178 24.57 -14.49 1.56
C THR A 178 23.19 -14.41 0.91
N VAL A 179 22.17 -15.07 1.49
CA VAL A 179 20.80 -15.04 0.96
C VAL A 179 19.80 -14.73 2.07
N PRO A 180 18.90 -13.74 1.86
CA PRO A 180 17.77 -13.50 2.75
C PRO A 180 16.64 -14.49 2.45
N VAL A 181 16.10 -15.12 3.49
CA VAL A 181 14.97 -16.05 3.45
C VAL A 181 13.95 -15.59 4.48
N LEU A 182 12.67 -15.50 4.15
CA LEU A 182 11.64 -15.17 5.14
C LEU A 182 11.41 -16.36 6.09
N ALA A 183 11.62 -16.17 7.38
CA ALA A 183 11.43 -17.23 8.37
C ALA A 183 9.94 -17.47 8.65
N GLY A 184 9.45 -18.65 8.32
CA GLY A 184 8.10 -19.10 8.60
C GLY A 184 7.93 -19.71 9.99
N ARG A 185 6.68 -19.94 10.40
CA ARG A 185 6.36 -20.75 11.58
C ARG A 185 6.77 -22.21 11.37
N ASP A 186 6.60 -22.71 10.15
CA ASP A 186 6.89 -24.10 9.77
C ASP A 186 8.40 -24.36 9.62
N ASP A 187 9.22 -23.31 9.57
CA ASP A 187 10.68 -23.44 9.56
C ASP A 187 11.25 -23.69 10.98
N HIS A 188 10.41 -23.81 12.02
CA HIS A 188 10.88 -24.16 13.36
C HIS A 188 11.49 -25.57 13.37
N LEU A 189 12.76 -25.67 13.78
CA LEU A 189 13.59 -26.89 13.72
C LEU A 189 13.89 -27.38 12.30
N ALA A 190 13.60 -26.59 11.26
CA ALA A 190 14.00 -26.92 9.90
C ALA A 190 15.52 -26.90 9.77
N ASN A 191 16.04 -27.84 8.98
CA ASN A 191 17.47 -27.96 8.69
C ASN A 191 17.84 -27.07 7.50
N PHE A 192 18.87 -26.26 7.69
CA PHE A 192 19.50 -25.51 6.61
C PHE A 192 20.90 -26.06 6.39
N SER A 193 21.30 -26.22 5.13
CA SER A 193 22.64 -26.66 4.75
C SER A 193 23.11 -25.92 3.50
N CYS A 194 24.40 -26.05 3.21
CA CYS A 194 25.00 -25.58 1.97
C CYS A 194 25.58 -26.77 1.22
N ARG A 195 25.29 -26.85 -0.09
CA ARG A 195 25.83 -27.86 -1.00
C ARG A 195 26.69 -27.18 -2.06
N THR A 196 27.83 -27.77 -2.38
CA THR A 196 28.62 -27.37 -3.55
C THR A 196 28.43 -28.38 -4.68
N ASP A 197 28.22 -27.88 -5.89
CA ASP A 197 28.05 -28.66 -7.11
C ASP A 197 29.20 -28.32 -8.08
N LEU A 198 30.19 -29.22 -8.22
CA LEU A 198 31.27 -29.10 -9.20
C LEU A 198 30.89 -29.92 -10.44
N ASP A 199 30.39 -29.23 -11.48
CA ASP A 199 29.81 -29.83 -12.67
C ASP A 199 30.85 -30.01 -13.78
N LEU A 200 31.43 -31.21 -13.86
CA LEU A 200 32.41 -31.58 -14.88
C LEU A 200 31.83 -32.48 -15.99
N ARG A 201 30.49 -32.57 -16.07
CA ARG A 201 29.80 -33.35 -17.12
C ARG A 201 30.09 -32.84 -18.54
N PRO A 202 30.17 -31.52 -18.81
CA PRO A 202 30.53 -31.01 -20.14
C PRO A 202 31.92 -31.48 -20.61
N GLN A 203 32.80 -31.83 -19.67
CA GLN A 203 34.15 -32.32 -19.93
C GLN A 203 34.25 -33.86 -19.87
N GLY A 204 33.11 -34.56 -19.86
CA GLY A 204 33.05 -36.03 -19.90
C GLY A 204 33.25 -36.72 -18.54
N LEU A 205 33.29 -35.97 -17.45
CA LEU A 205 33.32 -36.50 -16.09
C LEU A 205 31.90 -36.52 -15.49
N ARG A 206 31.79 -36.46 -14.17
CA ARG A 206 30.52 -36.47 -13.43
C ARG A 206 30.34 -35.19 -12.62
N LEU A 207 29.14 -35.03 -12.06
CA LEU A 207 28.88 -34.05 -11.02
C LEU A 207 29.49 -34.53 -9.70
N PHE A 208 30.19 -33.64 -9.01
CA PHE A 208 30.70 -33.91 -7.67
C PHE A 208 30.02 -32.97 -6.68
N GLN A 209 29.43 -33.57 -5.63
CA GLN A 209 28.67 -32.84 -4.64
C GLN A 209 29.31 -32.98 -3.26
N ASN A 210 29.25 -31.92 -2.48
CA ASN A 210 29.66 -31.93 -1.07
C ASN A 210 28.68 -31.07 -0.27
N ILE A 211 28.31 -31.49 0.94
CA ILE A 211 27.25 -30.87 1.75
C ILE A 211 27.80 -30.53 3.14
N SER A 212 27.51 -29.33 3.63
CA SER A 212 27.87 -28.90 4.97
C SER A 212 27.07 -29.64 6.04
N ALA A 213 27.55 -29.64 7.28
CA ALA A 213 26.72 -30.03 8.42
C ALA A 213 25.43 -29.18 8.46
N PRO A 214 24.24 -29.79 8.67
CA PRO A 214 23.00 -29.05 8.75
C PRO A 214 22.93 -28.24 10.05
N ARG A 215 22.29 -27.07 9.99
CA ARG A 215 21.96 -26.25 11.16
C ARG A 215 20.46 -26.09 11.29
N GLN A 216 19.96 -26.31 12.50
CA GLN A 216 18.54 -26.15 12.81
C GLN A 216 18.19 -24.70 13.11
N LEU A 217 17.17 -24.18 12.44
CA LEU A 217 16.62 -22.87 12.74
C LEU A 217 15.66 -22.96 13.93
N ARG A 218 15.79 -22.03 14.89
CA ARG A 218 14.81 -21.88 15.97
C ARG A 218 14.06 -20.59 15.76
N THR A 219 12.78 -20.69 15.41
CA THR A 219 11.92 -19.52 15.22
C THR A 219 11.10 -19.20 16.47
N PHE A 220 10.77 -17.93 16.67
CA PHE A 220 9.85 -17.49 17.72
C PHE A 220 8.87 -16.43 17.19
N GLY A 221 7.68 -16.43 17.76
CA GLY A 221 6.62 -15.48 17.41
C GLY A 221 5.32 -15.83 18.12
N PHE A 222 4.43 -14.85 18.25
CA PHE A 222 3.12 -15.02 18.86
C PHE A 222 2.07 -14.24 18.06
N GLN A 223 0.81 -14.68 18.14
CA GLN A 223 -0.29 -14.11 17.36
C GLN A 223 -0.84 -12.79 17.92
N GLY A 224 -0.39 -12.38 19.11
CA GLY A 224 -0.90 -11.22 19.82
C GLY A 224 -1.55 -11.59 21.15
N PRO A 225 -1.94 -10.58 21.95
CA PRO A 225 -2.71 -10.79 23.17
C PRO A 225 -4.19 -11.06 22.84
N ILE A 226 -4.83 -11.87 23.68
CA ILE A 226 -6.27 -12.06 23.72
C ILE A 226 -6.83 -11.07 24.75
N LEU A 227 -7.77 -10.25 24.32
CA LEU A 227 -8.40 -9.22 25.14
C LEU A 227 -9.91 -9.51 25.22
N ASN A 228 -10.38 -9.81 26.43
CA ASN A 228 -11.76 -10.22 26.69
C ASN A 228 -12.45 -9.27 27.67
N LEU A 229 -13.74 -9.07 27.47
CA LEU A 229 -14.64 -8.40 28.41
C LEU A 229 -15.47 -9.48 29.13
N SER A 230 -15.65 -9.36 30.44
CA SER A 230 -16.57 -10.21 31.20
C SER A 230 -18.00 -10.12 30.65
N GLU A 231 -18.39 -8.94 30.20
CA GLU A 231 -19.67 -8.69 29.54
C GLU A 231 -19.49 -7.64 28.43
N PRO A 232 -19.54 -8.04 27.13
CA PRO A 232 -19.33 -7.12 26.01
C PRO A 232 -20.43 -6.07 25.83
N SER A 233 -21.64 -6.35 26.35
CA SER A 233 -22.81 -5.46 26.33
C SER A 233 -23.42 -5.41 27.71
N ALA A 234 -23.02 -4.43 28.52
CA ALA A 234 -23.33 -4.36 29.94
C ALA A 234 -24.34 -3.23 30.25
N PRO A 235 -25.35 -3.45 31.11
CA PRO A 235 -26.20 -2.37 31.62
C PRO A 235 -25.43 -1.34 32.45
N GLU A 236 -25.89 -0.10 32.47
CA GLU A 236 -25.34 0.97 33.33
C GLU A 236 -25.32 0.54 34.81
N GLY A 237 -24.19 0.78 35.48
CA GLY A 237 -23.92 0.38 36.86
C GLY A 237 -23.29 -1.01 37.01
N THR A 238 -23.23 -1.81 35.95
CA THR A 238 -22.63 -3.16 35.99
C THR A 238 -21.10 -3.09 36.08
N ALA A 239 -20.50 -3.90 36.95
CA ALA A 239 -19.04 -4.01 37.04
C ALA A 239 -18.50 -4.90 35.91
N VAL A 240 -17.69 -4.31 35.02
CA VAL A 240 -17.07 -4.99 33.88
C VAL A 240 -15.58 -5.20 34.14
N ILE A 241 -15.11 -6.43 33.94
CA ILE A 241 -13.71 -6.81 34.04
C ILE A 241 -13.16 -6.99 32.63
N VAL A 242 -12.11 -6.23 32.32
CA VAL A 242 -11.33 -6.35 31.09
C VAL A 242 -10.11 -7.20 31.41
N THR A 243 -9.95 -8.31 30.71
CA THR A 243 -8.83 -9.24 30.93
C THR A 243 -7.99 -9.32 29.67
N CYS A 244 -6.70 -9.01 29.79
CA CYS A 244 -5.72 -9.24 28.75
C CYS A 244 -4.79 -10.39 29.14
N LEU A 245 -4.63 -11.37 28.24
CA LEU A 245 -3.70 -12.47 28.40
C LEU A 245 -2.98 -12.76 27.09
N ALA A 246 -1.80 -13.38 27.17
CA ALA A 246 -1.04 -13.81 26.00
C ALA A 246 -0.33 -15.13 26.29
N GLY A 247 0.48 -15.58 25.34
CA GLY A 247 1.28 -16.80 25.49
C GLY A 247 2.26 -16.74 26.67
N PRO A 248 2.87 -17.89 27.03
CA PRO A 248 3.88 -17.92 28.08
C PRO A 248 5.05 -16.99 27.73
N ARG A 249 5.64 -16.34 28.76
CA ARG A 249 6.76 -15.38 28.63
C ARG A 249 6.44 -14.08 27.87
N VAL A 250 5.18 -13.85 27.51
CA VAL A 250 4.75 -12.58 26.91
C VAL A 250 4.37 -11.62 28.04
N GLN A 251 4.95 -10.43 28.05
CA GLN A 251 4.55 -9.35 28.94
C GLN A 251 3.39 -8.59 28.30
N VAL A 252 2.27 -8.47 29.02
CA VAL A 252 1.09 -7.72 28.54
C VAL A 252 0.89 -6.44 29.35
N THR A 253 0.32 -5.43 28.71
CA THR A 253 0.04 -4.12 29.28
C THR A 253 -1.36 -3.69 28.86
N LEU A 254 -2.28 -3.56 29.81
CA LEU A 254 -3.69 -3.21 29.59
C LEU A 254 -3.92 -1.77 30.04
N GLU A 255 -4.37 -0.88 29.15
CA GLU A 255 -4.55 0.56 29.45
C GLU A 255 -3.31 1.22 30.09
N GLY A 256 -2.11 0.76 29.71
CA GLY A 256 -0.85 1.23 30.29
C GLY A 256 -0.42 0.53 31.58
N LEU A 257 -1.26 -0.32 32.17
CA LEU A 257 -0.95 -1.10 33.38
C LEU A 257 -0.35 -2.47 33.00
N PRO A 258 0.92 -2.75 33.36
CA PRO A 258 1.56 -4.03 33.05
C PRO A 258 1.01 -5.16 33.93
N ALA A 259 0.98 -6.38 33.38
CA ALA A 259 0.78 -7.58 34.19
C ALA A 259 1.91 -7.75 35.22
N ALA A 260 1.60 -8.43 36.33
CA ALA A 260 2.55 -8.64 37.42
C ALA A 260 3.82 -9.39 37.01
N ALA A 261 3.71 -10.30 36.03
CA ALA A 261 4.84 -11.03 35.46
C ALA A 261 4.52 -11.49 34.02
N PRO A 262 5.53 -11.83 33.21
CA PRO A 262 5.31 -12.38 31.87
C PRO A 262 4.49 -13.68 31.92
N GLY A 263 3.46 -13.78 31.08
CA GLY A 263 2.51 -14.89 31.04
C GLY A 263 1.37 -14.81 32.06
N GLN A 264 1.36 -13.83 32.98
CA GLN A 264 0.21 -13.54 33.83
C GLN A 264 -0.77 -12.61 33.11
N PRO A 265 -2.09 -12.70 33.39
CA PRO A 265 -3.06 -11.78 32.84
C PRO A 265 -2.94 -10.39 33.49
N ALA A 266 -3.21 -9.34 32.71
CA ALA A 266 -3.52 -8.01 33.23
C ALA A 266 -5.04 -7.85 33.29
N GLN A 267 -5.56 -7.29 34.40
CA GLN A 267 -6.98 -7.07 34.59
C GLN A 267 -7.25 -5.60 34.93
N PHE A 268 -8.32 -5.07 34.36
CA PHE A 268 -8.84 -3.73 34.64
C PHE A 268 -10.33 -3.83 34.93
N GLN A 269 -10.79 -3.23 36.02
CA GLN A 269 -12.19 -3.25 36.41
C GLN A 269 -12.76 -1.84 36.39
N LEU A 270 -13.95 -1.68 35.82
CA LEU A 270 -14.75 -0.45 35.88
C LEU A 270 -16.21 -0.74 36.20
N ASN A 271 -16.92 0.26 36.68
CA ASN A 271 -18.39 0.25 36.68
C ASN A 271 -18.88 0.97 35.42
N ALA A 272 -19.68 0.31 34.61
CA ALA A 272 -20.14 0.82 33.32
C ALA A 272 -21.02 2.06 33.48
N THR A 273 -20.69 3.14 32.77
CA THR A 273 -21.49 4.38 32.72
C THR A 273 -21.92 4.70 31.29
N GLU A 274 -22.91 5.58 31.11
CA GLU A 274 -23.28 6.12 29.79
C GLU A 274 -22.07 6.65 28.98
N ARG A 275 -21.04 7.18 29.67
CA ARG A 275 -19.83 7.71 29.01
C ARG A 275 -18.88 6.64 28.49
N ASP A 276 -19.03 5.40 28.96
CA ASP A 276 -18.21 4.27 28.53
C ASP A 276 -18.82 3.53 27.32
N ASP A 277 -20.00 3.95 26.81
CA ASP A 277 -20.53 3.35 25.59
C ASP A 277 -19.59 3.58 24.41
N ARG A 278 -19.26 2.50 23.71
CA ARG A 278 -18.26 2.46 22.63
C ARG A 278 -16.84 2.80 23.07
N ARG A 279 -16.54 2.74 24.37
CA ARG A 279 -15.16 2.83 24.87
C ARG A 279 -14.36 1.64 24.37
N ILE A 280 -13.17 1.92 23.84
CA ILE A 280 -12.25 0.90 23.33
C ILE A 280 -11.14 0.71 24.36
N PHE A 281 -10.88 -0.54 24.74
CA PHE A 281 -9.75 -0.93 25.57
C PHE A 281 -8.62 -1.44 24.70
N PHE A 282 -7.39 -1.09 25.06
CA PHE A 282 -6.19 -1.52 24.34
C PHE A 282 -5.31 -2.39 25.23
N CYS A 283 -4.86 -3.51 24.68
CA CYS A 283 -3.81 -4.31 25.26
C CYS A 283 -2.62 -4.43 24.33
N ASN A 284 -1.45 -4.07 24.84
CA ASN A 284 -0.18 -4.23 24.17
C ASN A 284 0.56 -5.43 24.77
N ALA A 285 1.25 -6.18 23.92
CA ALA A 285 2.02 -7.34 24.31
C ALA A 285 3.43 -7.26 23.73
N SER A 286 4.42 -7.63 24.53
CA SER A 286 5.82 -7.74 24.13
C SER A 286 6.37 -9.13 24.44
N LEU A 287 7.06 -9.71 23.47
CA LEU A 287 7.83 -10.95 23.63
C LEU A 287 9.30 -10.65 23.36
N GLU A 288 10.14 -10.79 24.38
CA GLU A 288 11.59 -10.63 24.28
C GLU A 288 12.30 -11.99 24.24
N MET A 289 13.10 -12.22 23.20
CA MET A 289 13.92 -13.42 23.04
C MET A 289 15.27 -13.02 22.42
N ASP A 290 16.37 -13.31 23.14
CA ASP A 290 17.76 -13.08 22.68
C ASP A 290 18.03 -11.63 22.24
N GLY A 291 17.53 -10.65 23.00
CA GLY A 291 17.71 -9.21 22.73
C GLY A 291 16.83 -8.63 21.62
N LYS A 292 16.00 -9.46 20.95
CA LYS A 292 14.95 -9.00 20.02
C LYS A 292 13.60 -8.95 20.72
N ILE A 293 12.83 -7.89 20.49
CA ILE A 293 11.49 -7.68 21.06
C ILE A 293 10.44 -7.64 19.95
N LEU A 294 9.41 -8.47 20.07
CA LEU A 294 8.25 -8.46 19.19
C LEU A 294 7.05 -7.82 19.88
N HIS A 295 6.43 -6.85 19.21
CA HIS A 295 5.23 -6.15 19.70
C HIS A 295 3.99 -6.57 18.93
N ARG A 296 2.88 -6.77 19.66
CA ARG A 296 1.54 -6.95 19.11
C ARG A 296 0.54 -6.23 20.00
N ASN A 297 -0.60 -5.86 19.43
CA ASN A 297 -1.68 -5.25 20.17
C ASN A 297 -3.02 -5.91 19.84
N SER A 298 -4.00 -5.67 20.70
CA SER A 298 -5.39 -6.05 20.51
C SER A 298 -6.29 -5.01 21.15
N SER A 299 -7.50 -4.85 20.62
CA SER A 299 -8.49 -3.92 21.16
C SER A 299 -9.88 -4.55 21.19
N VAL A 300 -10.68 -4.12 22.17
CA VAL A 300 -12.07 -4.55 22.32
C VAL A 300 -12.94 -3.35 22.67
N GLN A 301 -14.13 -3.27 22.10
CA GLN A 301 -15.09 -2.20 22.35
C GLN A 301 -16.16 -2.67 23.34
N LEU A 302 -16.36 -1.92 24.42
CA LEU A 302 -17.47 -2.11 25.34
C LEU A 302 -18.72 -1.40 24.81
N ARG A 303 -19.86 -2.08 24.89
CA ARG A 303 -21.18 -1.48 24.65
C ARG A 303 -21.88 -1.32 26.00
N VAL A 304 -22.37 -0.14 26.31
CA VAL A 304 -23.09 0.13 27.56
C VAL A 304 -24.55 0.39 27.26
N LEU A 305 -25.45 -0.36 27.90
CA LEU A 305 -26.90 -0.20 27.77
C LEU A 305 -27.40 0.73 28.87
N TYR A 306 -28.09 1.81 28.48
CA TYR A 306 -28.59 2.81 29.42
C TYR A 306 -29.93 3.36 28.99
N GLY A 307 -30.73 3.77 29.99
CA GLY A 307 -32.08 4.27 29.81
C GLY A 307 -32.15 5.55 28.97
N PRO A 308 -33.31 5.81 28.34
CA PRO A 308 -33.50 7.00 27.52
C PRO A 308 -33.41 8.29 28.34
N LYS A 309 -32.80 9.33 27.74
CA LYS A 309 -32.72 10.69 28.29
C LYS A 309 -33.13 11.70 27.23
N ILE A 310 -34.24 12.41 27.44
CA ILE A 310 -34.65 13.53 26.59
C ILE A 310 -33.79 14.74 26.97
N ASP A 311 -33.10 15.31 25.99
CA ASP A 311 -32.22 16.45 26.22
C ASP A 311 -33.06 17.74 26.35
N GLN A 312 -33.07 18.34 27.54
CA GLN A 312 -33.79 19.58 27.82
C GLN A 312 -33.36 20.74 26.92
N ALA A 313 -32.08 20.81 26.53
CA ALA A 313 -31.59 21.86 25.64
C ALA A 313 -32.12 21.69 24.21
N LYS A 314 -32.47 20.46 23.84
CA LYS A 314 -32.96 20.10 22.50
C LYS A 314 -34.44 19.73 22.47
N CYS A 315 -35.16 19.91 23.59
CA CYS A 315 -36.60 19.68 23.69
C CYS A 315 -37.23 20.83 24.51
N PRO A 316 -37.85 21.81 23.84
CA PRO A 316 -38.33 23.03 24.47
C PRO A 316 -39.53 22.74 25.37
N GLN A 317 -39.47 23.17 26.62
CA GLN A 317 -40.56 22.97 27.59
C GLN A 317 -41.81 23.79 27.27
N ARG A 318 -41.65 24.93 26.58
CA ARG A 318 -42.76 25.81 26.20
C ARG A 318 -42.54 26.41 24.82
N LEU A 319 -43.56 26.31 23.98
CA LEU A 319 -43.55 26.79 22.61
C LEU A 319 -44.73 27.73 22.37
N THR A 320 -44.55 28.67 21.47
CA THR A 320 -45.65 29.51 20.98
C THR A 320 -45.58 29.61 19.47
N TRP A 321 -46.61 29.09 18.80
CA TRP A 321 -46.73 29.08 17.35
C TRP A 321 -47.96 29.83 16.89
N LYS A 322 -47.99 30.18 15.60
CA LYS A 322 -49.13 30.84 14.96
C LYS A 322 -49.97 29.81 14.23
N ASP A 323 -51.28 29.97 14.25
CA ASP A 323 -52.19 29.13 13.47
C ASP A 323 -51.86 29.19 11.97
N LYS A 324 -52.01 28.05 11.29
CA LYS A 324 -51.75 27.87 9.84
C LYS A 324 -50.30 28.18 9.43
N THR A 325 -49.32 27.86 10.28
CA THR A 325 -47.90 27.99 9.95
C THR A 325 -47.18 26.64 10.03
N LEU A 326 -46.17 26.43 9.18
CA LEU A 326 -45.29 25.25 9.24
C LEU A 326 -44.26 25.44 10.35
N ASN A 327 -44.23 24.53 11.33
CA ASN A 327 -43.23 24.53 12.40
C ASN A 327 -42.69 23.11 12.62
N VAL A 328 -41.57 23.01 13.33
CA VAL A 328 -40.93 21.75 13.70
C VAL A 328 -40.92 21.66 15.22
N LEU A 329 -41.39 20.54 15.78
CA LEU A 329 -41.16 20.21 17.18
C LEU A 329 -39.77 19.57 17.29
N GLN A 330 -38.77 20.35 17.69
CA GLN A 330 -37.44 19.79 17.95
C GLN A 330 -37.44 19.14 19.33
N CYS A 331 -37.32 17.81 19.39
CA CYS A 331 -37.06 17.05 20.61
C CYS A 331 -36.12 15.89 20.24
N GLU A 332 -35.01 15.78 20.96
CA GLU A 332 -34.04 14.69 20.79
C GLU A 332 -33.92 13.90 22.09
N ALA A 333 -33.91 12.58 21.96
CA ALA A 333 -33.64 11.65 23.05
C ALA A 333 -32.37 10.87 22.73
N ARG A 334 -31.56 10.60 23.76
CA ARG A 334 -30.41 9.70 23.69
C ARG A 334 -30.66 8.47 24.54
N GLY A 335 -30.06 7.35 24.18
CA GLY A 335 -30.20 6.08 24.88
C GLY A 335 -29.47 4.98 24.12
N ASN A 336 -29.11 3.90 24.80
CA ASN A 336 -28.61 2.70 24.14
C ASN A 336 -29.36 1.47 24.67
N PRO A 337 -30.19 0.80 23.84
CA PRO A 337 -30.41 1.07 22.42
C PRO A 337 -31.15 2.39 22.17
N ASP A 338 -31.05 2.89 20.94
CA ASP A 338 -31.66 4.15 20.50
C ASP A 338 -33.17 4.16 20.80
N PRO A 339 -33.69 5.14 21.55
CA PRO A 339 -35.05 5.12 22.03
C PRO A 339 -36.07 5.63 21.00
N GLN A 340 -37.27 5.06 21.03
CA GLN A 340 -38.41 5.57 20.28
C GLN A 340 -39.02 6.77 21.01
N LEU A 341 -39.17 7.89 20.30
CA LEU A 341 -39.68 9.15 20.86
C LEU A 341 -41.03 9.50 20.25
N HIS A 342 -42.05 9.64 21.10
CA HIS A 342 -43.40 10.02 20.71
C HIS A 342 -43.91 11.16 21.59
N CYS A 343 -44.67 12.10 21.04
CA CYS A 343 -45.27 13.21 21.80
C CYS A 343 -46.79 13.19 21.61
N PHE A 344 -47.53 12.94 22.69
CA PHE A 344 -48.98 12.88 22.69
C PHE A 344 -49.57 14.04 23.48
N GLN A 345 -50.61 14.68 22.94
CA GLN A 345 -51.39 15.67 23.66
C GLN A 345 -52.16 14.98 24.79
N GLU A 346 -52.03 15.46 26.03
CA GLU A 346 -52.60 14.79 27.21
C GLU A 346 -54.13 14.70 27.19
N SER A 347 -54.80 15.67 26.57
CA SER A 347 -56.27 15.75 26.55
C SER A 347 -56.93 14.94 25.44
N SER A 348 -56.29 14.82 24.27
CA SER A 348 -56.90 14.25 23.06
C SER A 348 -56.21 12.98 22.57
N GLY A 349 -55.01 12.68 23.09
CA GLY A 349 -54.15 11.62 22.56
C GLY A 349 -53.54 11.94 21.19
N LEU A 350 -53.70 13.17 20.68
CA LEU A 350 -53.15 13.58 19.39
C LEU A 350 -51.62 13.44 19.39
N GLU A 351 -51.09 12.64 18.47
CA GLU A 351 -49.66 12.54 18.22
C GLU A 351 -49.20 13.64 17.26
N VAL A 352 -48.09 14.30 17.59
CA VAL A 352 -47.47 15.32 16.73
C VAL A 352 -46.10 14.84 16.23
N PRO A 353 -45.74 15.15 14.97
CA PRO A 353 -44.46 14.72 14.43
C PRO A 353 -43.31 15.53 15.04
N ILE A 354 -42.18 14.84 15.26
CA ILE A 354 -40.98 15.38 15.91
C ILE A 354 -39.85 15.46 14.86
N GLY A 355 -39.09 16.56 14.86
CA GLY A 355 -37.94 16.76 13.96
C GLY A 355 -38.27 17.00 12.48
N ILE A 356 -39.55 16.93 12.08
CA ILE A 356 -40.02 17.20 10.72
C ILE A 356 -41.06 18.33 10.68
N PRO A 357 -41.11 19.17 9.61
CA PRO A 357 -42.07 20.26 9.52
C PRO A 357 -43.52 19.79 9.36
N PHE A 358 -44.45 20.40 10.11
CA PHE A 358 -45.87 20.13 10.01
C PHE A 358 -46.74 21.39 10.18
N LEU A 359 -47.96 21.36 9.63
CA LEU A 359 -48.89 22.49 9.63
C LEU A 359 -49.60 22.61 10.99
N VAL A 360 -49.31 23.69 11.73
CA VAL A 360 -49.89 23.94 13.05
C VAL A 360 -51.33 24.44 12.94
N ARG A 361 -52.22 23.86 13.76
CA ARG A 361 -53.64 24.24 13.88
C ARG A 361 -53.99 24.68 15.31
N LEU A 362 -55.05 25.48 15.48
CA LEU A 362 -55.54 25.92 16.79
C LEU A 362 -55.79 24.76 17.79
N ASN A 363 -56.28 23.62 17.33
CA ASN A 363 -56.54 22.45 18.18
C ASN A 363 -55.26 21.76 18.72
N TYR A 364 -54.08 22.12 18.21
CA TYR A 364 -52.81 21.64 18.73
C TYR A 364 -52.37 22.38 20.00
N SER A 365 -53.07 23.45 20.39
CA SER A 365 -52.77 24.16 21.66
C SER A 365 -53.06 23.25 22.85
N GLY A 366 -52.07 23.02 23.73
CA GLY A 366 -52.23 22.17 24.91
C GLY A 366 -50.91 21.68 25.50
N THR A 367 -51.03 20.79 26.49
CA THR A 367 -49.89 20.11 27.13
C THR A 367 -49.65 18.77 26.43
N TYR A 368 -48.40 18.50 26.11
CA TYR A 368 -47.95 17.27 25.47
C TYR A 368 -47.02 16.52 26.40
N SER A 369 -47.20 15.20 26.45
CA SER A 369 -46.28 14.26 27.09
C SER A 369 -45.40 13.63 26.02
N CYS A 370 -44.15 14.07 25.96
CA CYS A 370 -43.13 13.52 25.10
C CYS A 370 -42.42 12.37 25.81
N LYS A 371 -42.61 11.15 25.33
CA LYS A 371 -42.13 9.90 25.93
C LYS A 371 -41.06 9.27 25.03
N ALA A 372 -39.85 9.15 25.57
CA ALA A 372 -38.77 8.34 25.01
C ALA A 372 -38.78 6.95 25.67
N ALA A 373 -38.80 5.88 24.88
CA ALA A 373 -38.85 4.51 25.39
C ALA A 373 -37.83 3.60 24.68
N SER A 374 -37.16 2.74 25.46
CA SER A 374 -36.30 1.68 24.96
C SER A 374 -36.43 0.43 25.86
N SER A 375 -35.72 -0.64 25.53
CA SER A 375 -35.65 -1.83 26.40
C SER A 375 -35.02 -1.54 27.78
N GLN A 376 -34.32 -0.40 27.92
CA GLN A 376 -33.69 0.03 29.18
C GLN A 376 -34.58 0.96 30.01
N GLY A 377 -35.82 1.23 29.58
CA GLY A 377 -36.79 1.99 30.35
C GLY A 377 -37.46 3.10 29.55
N THR A 378 -37.92 4.12 30.26
CA THR A 378 -38.72 5.21 29.69
C THR A 378 -38.41 6.52 30.40
N HIS A 379 -38.38 7.61 29.64
CA HIS A 379 -38.28 8.97 30.18
C HIS A 379 -39.30 9.87 29.48
N THR A 380 -40.07 10.59 30.29
CA THR A 380 -41.12 11.51 29.85
C THR A 380 -40.76 12.96 30.15
N MET A 381 -41.04 13.86 29.20
CA MET A 381 -40.90 15.30 29.32
C MET A 381 -42.21 15.98 28.93
N THR A 382 -42.63 16.99 29.69
CA THR A 382 -43.83 17.78 29.37
C THR A 382 -43.47 18.98 28.50
N VAL A 383 -44.20 19.16 27.40
CA VAL A 383 -44.06 20.29 26.48
C VAL A 383 -45.39 21.04 26.36
N VAL A 384 -45.39 22.33 26.64
CA VAL A 384 -46.59 23.17 26.53
C VAL A 384 -46.56 23.93 25.21
N MET A 385 -47.50 23.63 24.32
CA MET A 385 -47.63 24.32 23.03
C MET A 385 -48.79 25.31 23.09
N ASN A 386 -48.51 26.59 22.84
CA ASN A 386 -49.53 27.63 22.74
C ASN A 386 -49.68 28.06 21.29
N VAL A 387 -50.86 27.80 20.69
CA VAL A 387 -51.15 28.23 19.32
C VAL A 387 -52.04 29.46 19.32
N ARG A 388 -51.55 30.56 18.74
CA ARG A 388 -52.29 31.82 18.66
C ARG A 388 -52.91 32.00 17.28
N ASP A 389 -54.17 32.45 17.26
CA ASP A 389 -54.82 32.89 16.04
C ASP A 389 -54.12 34.14 15.48
N ARG A 390 -53.86 34.13 14.17
CA ARG A 390 -53.30 35.24 13.40
C ARG A 390 -54.22 36.46 13.41
N ASN A 391 -55.53 36.27 13.50
CA ASN A 391 -56.52 37.32 13.23
C ASN A 391 -57.09 38.02 14.47
N SER A 392 -56.85 37.53 15.69
CA SER A 392 -57.44 38.12 16.90
C SER A 392 -57.20 39.63 17.03
N ARG A 393 -55.96 40.10 16.83
CA ARG A 393 -55.65 41.55 16.91
C ARG A 393 -56.20 42.35 15.73
N ALA A 394 -56.20 41.79 14.53
CA ALA A 394 -56.71 42.49 13.34
C ALA A 394 -58.22 42.68 13.42
N VAL A 395 -58.95 41.67 13.88
CA VAL A 395 -60.41 41.74 14.06
C VAL A 395 -60.80 42.77 15.13
N THR A 396 -60.09 42.83 16.26
CA THR A 396 -60.36 43.85 17.30
C THR A 396 -60.07 45.27 16.79
N ILE A 397 -59.00 45.48 16.02
CA ILE A 397 -58.68 46.79 15.44
C ILE A 397 -59.75 47.20 14.43
N VAL A 398 -60.15 46.31 13.51
CA VAL A 398 -61.18 46.59 12.51
C VAL A 398 -62.52 46.93 13.15
N LEU A 399 -62.92 46.18 14.19
CA LEU A 399 -64.16 46.44 14.92
C LEU A 399 -64.10 47.78 15.69
N GLY A 400 -62.97 48.07 16.33
CA GLY A 400 -62.74 49.36 16.99
C GLY A 400 -62.82 50.54 16.01
N VAL A 401 -62.21 50.42 14.83
CA VAL A 401 -62.28 51.45 13.77
C VAL A 401 -63.72 51.65 13.30
N LEU A 402 -64.48 50.58 13.06
CA LEU A 402 -65.88 50.66 12.65
C LEU A 402 -66.76 51.35 13.70
N VAL A 403 -66.55 51.08 15.00
CA VAL A 403 -67.28 51.73 16.10
C VAL A 403 -66.96 53.23 16.15
N VAL A 404 -65.69 53.61 16.03
CA VAL A 404 -65.27 55.02 16.03
C VAL A 404 -65.85 55.77 14.82
N LEU A 405 -65.80 55.16 13.62
CA LEU A 405 -66.43 55.74 12.43
C LEU A 405 -67.94 55.95 12.64
N GLY A 406 -68.63 54.95 13.19
CA GLY A 406 -70.04 55.05 13.53
C GLY A 406 -70.34 56.24 14.46
N LEU A 407 -69.59 56.38 15.55
CA LEU A 407 -69.74 57.50 16.49
C LEU A 407 -69.49 58.86 15.82
N VAL A 408 -68.44 58.98 14.99
CA VAL A 408 -68.13 60.21 14.26
C VAL A 408 -69.26 60.57 13.30
N THR A 409 -69.84 59.61 12.58
CA THR A 409 -70.97 59.87 11.68
C THR A 409 -72.23 60.33 12.43
N ILE A 410 -72.52 59.76 13.60
CA ILE A 410 -73.64 60.18 14.45
C ILE A 410 -73.42 61.62 14.96
N VAL A 411 -72.22 61.93 15.45
CA VAL A 411 -71.89 63.29 15.93
C VAL A 411 -71.96 64.30 14.78
N ALA A 412 -71.43 63.97 13.60
CA ALA A 412 -71.53 64.82 12.43
C ALA A 412 -72.99 65.03 11.99
N ALA A 413 -73.82 63.99 12.01
CA ALA A 413 -75.25 64.10 11.72
C ALA A 413 -75.97 65.00 12.73
N LEU A 414 -75.69 64.84 14.02
CA LEU A 414 -76.25 65.70 15.08
C LEU A 414 -75.81 67.16 14.93
N LEU A 415 -74.54 67.43 14.62
CA LEU A 415 -74.03 68.77 14.35
C LEU A 415 -74.63 69.37 13.07
N CYS A 416 -74.89 68.55 12.04
CA CYS A 416 -75.55 68.99 10.82
C CYS A 416 -77.01 69.40 11.11
N VAL A 417 -77.75 68.59 11.87
CA VAL A 417 -79.11 68.94 12.33
C VAL A 417 -79.10 70.22 13.18
N PHE A 418 -78.18 70.33 14.13
CA PHE A 418 -78.07 71.52 14.99
C PHE A 418 -77.67 72.79 14.22
N SER A 419 -76.78 72.67 13.22
CA SER A 419 -76.35 73.81 12.40
C SER A 419 -77.41 74.27 11.41
N VAL A 420 -78.22 73.35 10.86
CA VAL A 420 -79.43 73.68 10.08
C VAL A 420 -80.45 74.41 10.97
N GLN A 421 -80.62 73.99 12.22
CA GLN A 421 -81.54 74.63 13.15
C GLN A 421 -81.09 76.03 13.61
N LYS A 422 -79.77 76.30 13.63
CA LYS A 422 -79.21 77.58 14.10
C LYS A 422 -79.07 78.66 13.00
N ARG A 423 -79.23 78.31 11.72
CA ARG A 423 -79.01 79.23 10.57
C ARG A 423 -80.28 79.93 10.05
N SER A 424 -81.40 79.80 10.76
CA SER A 424 -82.68 80.43 10.41
C SER A 424 -83.04 81.51 11.43
N ASP A 425 -82.45 82.72 11.34
CA ASP A 425 -83.08 83.97 11.81
C ASP A 425 -82.43 85.24 11.22
N ILE A 426 -83.27 86.24 10.95
CA ILE A 426 -83.11 87.35 9.99
C ILE A 426 -82.61 88.65 10.67
N TYR A 427 -81.66 89.39 10.07
CA TYR A 427 -81.18 90.70 10.56
C TYR A 427 -81.55 91.87 9.61
N HIS A 428 -82.06 92.98 10.18
CA HIS A 428 -82.39 94.26 9.52
C HIS A 428 -81.22 95.27 9.59
N VAL A 429 -81.06 96.10 8.54
CA VAL A 429 -79.99 97.11 8.38
C VAL A 429 -80.54 98.53 8.43
N ASN A 430 -79.81 99.51 9.03
CA ASN A 430 -79.90 100.95 8.74
C ASN A 430 -78.59 101.73 9.05
N GLN A 431 -78.34 102.78 8.26
CA GLN A 431 -77.13 103.63 8.11
C GLN A 431 -77.03 104.83 9.08
N ALA A 432 -75.81 105.34 9.38
CA ALA A 432 -75.26 106.62 8.84
C ALA A 432 -74.05 107.23 9.62
N SER A 433 -73.09 107.81 8.87
CA SER A 433 -72.22 108.99 9.16
C SER A 433 -71.00 108.83 10.13
N THR A 434 -69.77 109.39 10.00
CA THR A 434 -69.02 110.18 8.99
C THR A 434 -67.53 110.42 9.45
N TRP A 435 -66.59 110.56 8.49
CA TRP A 435 -65.28 111.29 8.46
C TRP A 435 -63.98 110.83 9.20
N LEU A 436 -63.04 110.26 8.41
CA LEU A 436 -61.56 110.45 8.20
C LEU A 436 -60.66 111.20 9.23
N PRO A 437 -59.33 110.91 9.36
CA PRO A 437 -58.37 110.83 8.24
C PRO A 437 -57.21 109.79 8.30
N LEU A 438 -56.48 109.77 7.18
CA LEU A 438 -55.31 108.98 6.78
C LEU A 438 -54.05 109.19 7.63
N THR A 439 -53.20 108.16 7.76
CA THR A 439 -51.72 108.29 7.70
C THR A 439 -51.07 106.94 7.35
N SER A 440 -50.11 106.98 6.41
CA SER A 440 -49.27 105.89 5.93
C SER A 440 -48.02 105.65 6.78
N LYS A 441 -47.45 104.44 6.72
CA LYS A 441 -45.98 104.25 6.57
C LYS A 441 -45.63 102.83 6.11
N GLN A 442 -44.73 102.76 5.13
CA GLN A 442 -44.05 101.55 4.62
C GLN A 442 -42.53 101.67 4.93
N PRO A 443 -41.64 100.81 4.40
CA PRO A 443 -40.91 99.72 5.07
C PRO A 443 -39.39 100.00 5.21
N GLU A 444 -38.58 99.02 5.65
CA GLU A 444 -37.22 98.64 5.14
C GLU A 444 -36.55 97.62 6.11
N VAL A 445 -36.19 96.39 5.70
CA VAL A 445 -35.00 95.85 4.96
C VAL A 445 -34.12 95.03 5.94
N ALA A 446 -34.07 93.69 5.84
CA ALA A 446 -33.16 92.82 5.06
C ALA A 446 -31.66 93.08 5.35
N THR A 447 -30.87 92.07 5.72
CA THR A 447 -29.94 91.26 4.88
C THR A 447 -29.27 90.28 5.88
N GLY A 448 -28.96 89.00 5.69
CA GLY A 448 -28.63 88.18 4.52
C GLY A 448 -27.29 87.47 4.83
N GLU A 449 -27.12 86.29 4.21
CA GLU A 449 -25.87 85.52 3.99
C GLU A 449 -25.47 84.34 4.92
N ASP A 450 -25.54 83.15 4.29
CA ASP A 450 -24.72 81.91 4.41
C ASP A 450 -23.29 82.19 3.84
N PRO A 451 -22.25 81.30 3.84
CA PRO A 451 -22.30 79.83 3.75
C PRO A 451 -21.23 79.03 4.54
N SER A 452 -21.43 77.71 4.70
CA SER A 452 -20.53 76.59 4.31
C SER A 452 -21.05 75.24 4.80
#